data_AF-A0A9P9LU60-F1
#
_entry.id   AF-A0A9P9LU60-F1
#
_cell.length_a   1.000
_cell.length_b   1.000
_cell.length_c   1.000
_cell.angle_alpha   90.00
_cell.angle_beta   90.00
_cell.angle_gamma   90.00
#
_symmetry.space_group_name_H-M   'P 1'
#
loop_
_entity.id
_entity.type
_entity.pdbx_description
1 polymer ?
#
loop_
_entity_poly.entity_id
_entity_poly.type
_entity_poly.pdbx_seq_one_letter_code
_entity_poly.pdbx_strand_id
1 'polypeptide(L)'
;MNISTSETAKIEGYPKLAELQGMYPQLATYGRFATLNTRNLLYLQAELVDLEERLDRYTLEDLRSTEDQQKGSSRDWYTLSKIVDGVSSSQWEVMLEIRQRLEQYNACLLQQ
;
A
#
# COMPACT_ATOMS: atom_id res chain seq x y z
N MET A 1 47.60 -19.64 6.36
CA MET A 1 47.07 -18.42 5.72
C MET A 1 46.26 -17.72 6.80
N ASN A 2 46.90 -16.76 7.48
CA ASN A 2 46.33 -16.07 8.63
C ASN A 2 45.32 -15.06 8.10
N ILE A 3 44.04 -15.33 8.34
CA ILE A 3 43.02 -14.29 8.25
C ILE A 3 43.31 -13.38 9.45
N SER A 4 44.20 -12.42 9.26
CA SER A 4 44.37 -11.32 10.20
C SER A 4 42.99 -10.77 10.48
N THR A 5 42.68 -10.75 11.77
CA THR A 5 41.72 -9.92 12.47
C THR A 5 41.88 -8.45 12.03
N SER A 6 41.43 -8.17 10.81
CA SER A 6 41.21 -6.83 10.29
C SER A 6 39.83 -6.41 10.78
N GLU A 7 39.80 -5.94 12.01
CA GLU A 7 39.02 -4.77 12.40
C GLU A 7 37.66 -4.68 11.69
N THR A 8 36.70 -5.49 12.15
CA THR A 8 35.30 -5.15 11.96
C THR A 8 35.12 -3.80 12.61
N ALA A 9 35.17 -2.73 11.80
CA ALA A 9 34.92 -1.37 12.23
C ALA A 9 33.73 -1.43 13.20
N LYS A 10 33.98 -1.07 14.46
CA LYS A 10 33.01 -1.23 15.56
C LYS A 10 31.72 -0.61 15.05
N ILE A 11 30.73 -1.45 14.72
CA ILE A 11 29.49 -0.94 14.15
C ILE A 11 28.83 -0.22 15.32
N GLU A 12 28.73 1.10 15.24
CA GLU A 12 28.19 1.98 16.27
C GLU A 12 26.80 2.51 15.85
N GLY A 13 26.06 3.11 16.78
CA GLY A 13 24.74 3.69 16.50
C GLY A 13 23.62 2.64 16.40
N TYR A 14 22.68 2.83 15.46
CA TYR A 14 21.47 2.01 15.37
C TYR A 14 21.71 0.51 15.17
N PRO A 15 22.65 0.04 14.35
CA PRO A 15 22.88 -1.40 14.20
C PRO A 15 23.37 -2.05 15.50
N LYS A 16 24.21 -1.34 16.29
CA LYS A 16 24.66 -1.86 17.59
C LYS A 16 23.53 -1.94 18.60
N LEU A 17 22.69 -0.91 18.61
CA LEU A 17 21.51 -0.88 19.46
C LEU A 17 20.52 -2.00 19.09
N ALA A 18 20.31 -2.25 17.79
CA ALA A 18 19.46 -3.33 17.32
C ALA A 18 19.99 -4.71 17.72
N GLU A 19 21.31 -4.94 17.61
CA GLU A 19 21.95 -6.16 18.12
C GLU A 19 21.74 -6.33 19.63
N LEU A 20 21.92 -5.26 20.40
CA LEU A 20 21.74 -5.26 21.85
C LEU A 20 20.29 -5.55 22.25
N GLN A 21 19.31 -4.92 21.58
CA GLN A 21 17.88 -5.15 21.82
C GLN A 21 17.43 -6.55 21.37
N GLY A 22 18.05 -7.11 20.32
CA GLY A 22 17.83 -8.50 19.92
C GLY A 22 18.36 -9.51 20.95
N MET A 23 19.50 -9.22 21.57
CA MET A 23 20.09 -10.06 22.63
C MET A 23 19.33 -9.93 23.96
N TYR A 24 18.78 -8.74 24.25
CA TYR A 24 18.02 -8.46 25.46
C TYR A 24 16.69 -7.78 25.13
N PRO A 25 15.63 -8.55 24.80
CA PRO A 25 14.33 -8.01 24.38
C PRO A 25 13.70 -7.03 25.38
N GLN A 26 14.00 -7.16 26.68
CA GLN A 26 13.56 -6.24 27.74
C GLN A 26 14.14 -4.81 27.60
N LEU A 27 15.22 -4.63 26.85
CA LEU A 27 15.79 -3.32 26.53
C LEU A 27 15.11 -2.67 25.30
N ALA A 28 14.28 -3.43 24.59
CA ALA A 28 13.56 -2.96 23.43
C ALA A 28 12.41 -2.05 23.87
N THR A 29 12.59 -0.73 23.70
CA THR A 29 11.54 0.26 23.95
C THR A 29 11.20 0.95 22.64
N TYR A 30 9.99 0.71 22.13
CA TYR A 30 9.49 1.32 20.90
C TYR A 30 8.35 2.28 21.22
N GLY A 31 8.34 3.44 20.56
CA GLY A 31 7.22 4.37 20.68
C GLY A 31 5.95 3.76 20.08
N ARG A 32 4.82 3.89 20.77
CA ARG A 32 3.51 3.44 20.22
C ARG A 32 3.06 4.28 19.03
N PHE A 33 3.58 5.51 18.89
CA PHE A 33 3.22 6.46 17.82
C PHE A 33 1.71 6.66 17.61
N ALA A 34 0.90 6.55 18.67
CA ALA A 34 -0.57 6.51 18.58
C ALA A 34 -1.17 7.69 17.78
N THR A 35 -0.70 8.92 18.01
CA THR A 35 -1.16 10.11 17.27
C THR A 35 -0.80 10.03 15.79
N LEU A 36 0.42 9.58 15.46
CA LEU A 36 0.87 9.41 14.08
C LEU A 36 0.10 8.30 13.36
N ASN A 37 -0.13 7.16 14.02
CA ASN A 37 -0.92 6.05 13.48
C ASN A 37 -2.38 6.46 13.23
N THR A 38 -2.99 7.19 14.15
CA THR A 38 -4.35 7.73 13.98
C THR A 38 -4.40 8.71 12.82
N ARG A 39 -3.42 9.61 12.70
CA ARG A 39 -3.33 10.54 11.58
C ARG A 39 -3.17 9.81 10.24
N ASN A 40 -2.37 8.73 10.19
CA ASN A 40 -2.22 7.91 9.00
C ASN A 40 -3.55 7.27 8.59
N LEU A 41 -4.32 6.73 9.53
CA LEU A 41 -5.65 6.17 9.26
C LEU A 41 -6.61 7.20 8.68
N LEU A 42 -6.63 8.43 9.22
CA LEU A 42 -7.46 9.52 8.69
C LEU A 42 -7.08 9.88 7.25
N TYR A 43 -5.77 9.85 6.91
CA TYR A 43 -5.33 10.08 5.53
C TYR A 43 -5.74 8.94 4.59
N LEU A 44 -5.58 7.69 5.03
CA LEU A 44 -6.03 6.53 4.25
C LEU A 44 -7.55 6.55 3.99
N GLN A 45 -8.35 7.01 4.96
CA GLN A 45 -9.79 7.22 4.76
C GLN A 45 -10.07 8.27 3.70
N ALA A 46 -9.41 9.43 3.77
CA ALA A 46 -9.60 10.49 2.79
C ALA A 46 -9.19 10.05 1.37
N GLU A 47 -8.07 9.32 1.26
CA GLU A 47 -7.60 8.76 -0.02
C GLU A 47 -8.58 7.73 -0.59
N LEU A 48 -9.13 6.85 0.26
CA LEU A 48 -10.15 5.88 -0.17
C LEU A 48 -11.43 6.55 -0.68
N VAL A 49 -11.88 7.63 -0.04
CA VAL A 49 -13.05 8.40 -0.50
C VAL A 49 -12.79 9.04 -1.86
N ASP A 50 -11.64 9.67 -2.07
CA ASP A 50 -11.30 10.24 -3.40
C ASP A 50 -11.22 9.16 -4.49
N LEU A 51 -10.64 7.99 -4.16
CA LEU A 51 -10.55 6.87 -5.09
C LEU A 51 -11.92 6.28 -5.43
N GLU A 52 -12.82 6.18 -4.46
CA GLU A 52 -14.21 5.75 -4.68
C GLU A 52 -14.93 6.70 -5.63
N GLU A 53 -14.84 8.02 -5.41
CA GLU A 53 -15.40 9.02 -6.32
C GLU A 53 -14.80 8.93 -7.73
N ARG A 54 -13.50 8.67 -7.86
CA ARG A 54 -12.83 8.46 -9.16
C ARG A 54 -13.36 7.21 -9.86
N LEU A 55 -13.53 6.11 -9.12
CA LEU A 55 -14.06 4.86 -9.66
C LEU A 55 -15.48 5.05 -10.19
N ASP A 56 -16.32 5.75 -9.43
CA ASP A 56 -17.70 6.06 -9.84
C ASP A 56 -17.73 6.91 -11.12
N ARG A 57 -16.84 7.90 -11.23
CA ARG A 57 -16.72 8.71 -12.45
C ARG A 57 -16.37 7.86 -13.67
N TYR A 58 -15.35 7.01 -13.59
CA TYR A 58 -14.99 6.13 -14.71
C TYR A 58 -16.10 5.14 -15.06
N THR A 59 -16.77 4.59 -14.05
CA THR A 59 -17.93 3.71 -14.25
C THR A 59 -19.06 4.43 -15.00
N LEU A 60 -19.34 5.69 -14.65
CA LEU A 60 -20.35 6.49 -15.33
C LEU A 60 -19.95 6.88 -16.76
N GLU A 61 -18.66 7.14 -17.00
CA GLU A 61 -18.12 7.43 -18.33
C GLU A 61 -18.25 6.22 -19.26
N ASP A 62 -17.87 5.03 -18.80
CA ASP A 62 -18.01 3.78 -19.53
C ASP A 62 -19.48 3.45 -19.87
N LEU A 63 -20.41 3.74 -18.96
CA LEU A 63 -21.85 3.58 -19.20
C LEU A 63 -22.39 4.53 -20.28
N ARG A 64 -21.78 5.71 -20.43
CA ARG A 64 -22.18 6.76 -21.38
C ARG A 64 -21.53 6.60 -22.75
N SER A 65 -20.43 5.84 -22.86
CA SER A 65 -19.77 5.66 -24.14
C SER A 65 -20.66 4.86 -25.10
N THR A 66 -20.62 5.21 -26.38
CA THR A 66 -21.57 4.65 -27.37
C THR A 66 -21.02 3.37 -28.01
N GLU A 67 -19.75 3.05 -27.78
CA GLU A 67 -19.07 1.86 -28.30
C GLU A 67 -19.53 0.61 -27.54
N ASP A 68 -20.06 -0.38 -28.27
CA ASP A 68 -20.60 -1.62 -27.69
C ASP A 68 -19.56 -2.42 -26.88
N GLN A 69 -18.26 -2.24 -27.14
CA GLN A 69 -17.18 -2.86 -26.36
C GLN A 69 -17.01 -2.25 -24.96
N GLN A 70 -17.27 -0.95 -24.77
CA GLN A 70 -17.11 -0.27 -23.49
C GLN A 70 -18.36 -0.39 -22.61
N LYS A 71 -19.57 -0.38 -23.20
CA LYS A 71 -20.84 -0.55 -22.46
C LYS A 71 -20.94 -1.88 -21.69
N GLY A 72 -20.28 -2.92 -22.18
CA GLY A 72 -20.23 -4.23 -21.54
C GLY A 72 -19.08 -4.37 -20.52
N SER A 73 -18.05 -3.53 -20.64
CA SER A 73 -16.81 -3.65 -19.86
C SER A 73 -17.09 -3.46 -18.38
N SER A 74 -17.77 -2.38 -17.95
CA SER A 74 -18.05 -2.13 -16.52
C SER A 74 -18.88 -3.20 -15.81
N ARG A 75 -19.51 -4.13 -16.55
CA ARG A 75 -20.33 -5.23 -16.02
C ARG A 75 -19.60 -6.57 -15.97
N ASP A 76 -18.48 -6.70 -16.66
CA ASP A 76 -17.69 -7.92 -16.70
C ASP A 76 -16.27 -7.69 -16.19
N TRP A 77 -16.02 -8.24 -15.01
CA TRP A 77 -14.70 -8.28 -14.39
C TRP A 77 -13.60 -8.75 -15.35
N TYR A 78 -13.86 -9.80 -16.13
CA TYR A 78 -12.86 -10.38 -17.02
C TYR A 78 -12.47 -9.42 -18.15
N THR A 79 -13.40 -8.59 -18.60
CA THR A 79 -13.14 -7.55 -19.61
C THR A 79 -12.45 -6.33 -18.99
N LEU A 80 -12.83 -5.91 -17.78
CA LEU A 80 -12.18 -4.79 -17.07
C LEU A 80 -10.73 -5.06 -16.71
N SER A 81 -10.46 -6.28 -16.24
CA SER A 81 -9.15 -6.69 -15.74
C SER A 81 -8.13 -7.00 -16.85
N LYS A 82 -8.57 -6.95 -18.12
CA LYS A 82 -7.69 -7.15 -19.27
C LYS A 82 -6.86 -5.92 -19.56
N ILE A 83 -5.62 -6.20 -19.95
CA ILE A 83 -4.71 -5.22 -20.54
C ILE A 83 -4.78 -5.44 -22.05
N VAL A 84 -5.19 -4.42 -22.80
CA VAL A 84 -5.24 -4.45 -24.27
C VAL A 84 -4.15 -3.51 -24.78
N ASP A 85 -3.24 -4.02 -25.62
CA ASP A 85 -2.10 -3.27 -26.17
C ASP A 85 -1.23 -2.55 -25.12
N GLY A 86 -1.10 -3.18 -23.94
CA GLY A 86 -0.33 -2.62 -22.82
C GLY A 86 -1.06 -1.55 -22.01
N VAL A 87 -2.32 -1.25 -22.35
CA VAL A 87 -3.16 -0.27 -21.66
C VAL A 87 -4.21 -1.01 -20.81
N SER A 88 -4.26 -0.69 -19.52
CA SER A 88 -5.31 -1.13 -18.60
C SER A 88 -6.47 -0.13 -18.62
N SER A 89 -7.69 -0.56 -18.32
CA SER A 89 -8.79 0.38 -18.13
C SER A 89 -8.53 1.26 -16.90
N SER A 90 -8.83 2.56 -16.99
CA SER A 90 -8.67 3.49 -15.86
C SER A 90 -9.53 3.08 -14.66
N GLN A 91 -10.71 2.49 -14.91
CA GLN A 91 -11.55 1.89 -13.87
C GLN A 91 -10.81 0.77 -13.13
N TRP A 92 -10.11 -0.11 -13.86
CA TRP A 92 -9.36 -1.22 -13.27
C TRP A 92 -8.12 -0.77 -12.50
N GLU A 93 -7.41 0.24 -13.00
CA GLU A 93 -6.26 0.84 -12.30
C GLU A 93 -6.67 1.45 -10.95
N VAL A 94 -7.76 2.23 -10.93
CA VAL A 94 -8.29 2.78 -9.67
C VAL A 94 -8.74 1.67 -8.73
N MET A 95 -9.36 0.60 -9.24
CA MET A 95 -9.77 -0.53 -8.41
C MET A 95 -8.56 -1.25 -7.78
N LEU A 96 -7.44 -1.39 -8.50
CA LEU A 96 -6.20 -1.94 -7.94
C LEU A 96 -5.62 -1.04 -6.85
N GLU A 97 -5.65 0.28 -7.05
CA GLU A 97 -5.21 1.25 -6.05
C GLU A 97 -6.07 1.17 -4.79
N ILE A 98 -7.41 1.13 -4.93
CA ILE A 98 -8.34 0.95 -3.80
C ILE A 98 -8.01 -0.32 -3.01
N ARG A 99 -7.74 -1.44 -3.68
CA ARG A 99 -7.40 -2.70 -3.00
C ARG A 99 -6.12 -2.56 -2.16
N GLN A 100 -5.10 -1.92 -2.72
CA GLN A 100 -3.85 -1.67 -2.01
C GLN A 100 -4.07 -0.75 -0.80
N ARG A 101 -4.88 0.31 -0.94
CA ARG A 101 -5.19 1.23 0.17
C ARG A 101 -6.04 0.58 1.24
N LEU A 102 -7.02 -0.24 0.87
CA LEU A 102 -7.84 -1.00 1.82
C LEU A 102 -7.00 -2.01 2.61
N GLU A 103 -6.04 -2.68 1.96
CA GLU A 103 -5.11 -3.57 2.66
C GLU A 103 -4.29 -2.81 3.72
N GLN A 104 -3.71 -1.67 3.35
CA GLN A 104 -2.96 -0.80 4.27
C GLN A 104 -3.84 -0.27 5.41
N TYR A 105 -5.04 0.22 5.08
CA TYR A 105 -6.00 0.74 6.05
C TYR A 105 -6.41 -0.33 7.05
N ASN A 106 -6.82 -1.50 6.58
CA ASN A 106 -7.24 -2.60 7.45
C ASN A 106 -6.09 -3.11 8.32
N ALA A 107 -4.86 -3.19 7.77
CA ALA A 107 -3.67 -3.54 8.55
C ALA A 107 -3.39 -2.52 9.66
N CYS A 108 -3.45 -1.21 9.36
CA CYS A 108 -3.28 -0.16 10.36
C CYS A 108 -4.41 -0.16 11.41
N LEU A 109 -5.65 -0.45 11.01
CA LEU A 109 -6.82 -0.44 11.89
C LEU A 109 -6.76 -1.59 12.91
N LEU A 110 -6.30 -2.78 12.48
CA LEU A 110 -6.11 -3.93 13.38
C LEU A 110 -4.99 -3.74 14.41
N GLN A 111 -4.11 -2.76 14.20
CA GLN A 111 -2.97 -2.45 15.08
C GLN A 111 -3.27 -1.31 16.07
N GLN A 112 -4.47 -0.72 16.06
CA GLN A 112 -4.92 0.32 17.01
C GLN A 112 -5.31 -0.25 18.38
#